data_AF-H5TS15-F1
#
_entry.id   AF-H5TS15-F1
#
_cell.length_a   1.000
_cell.length_b   1.000
_cell.length_c   1.000
_cell.angle_alpha   90.00
_cell.angle_beta   90.00
_cell.angle_gamma   90.00
#
_symmetry.space_group_name_H-M   'P 1'
#
loop_
_entity.id
_entity.type
_entity.pdbx_description
1 polymer ?
#
loop_
_entity_poly.entity_id
_entity_poly.type
_entity_poly.pdbx_seq_one_letter_code
_entity_poly.pdbx_strand_id
1 'polypeptide(L)'
;MAAHPSSSTRAATLATLDRLIAETKARRSELSAEIVSGKQREQQLRDAVDDARRAYRATNDGIAESARAIEIALLSGADRRTVRAMQRQHRQAEDDSDIEYQQRRQRWDHRAGDGPVRGCPVGDNHALRALLMQDVVVGSYRHDPTVDTVKVKVLRPGVKKAYAFVHVPARDPITLTYVFEHILADDDLAARVFTRLRLPASNYQRLRAAGTDSAATAPTATR
;
A
#
# COMPACT_ATOMS: atom_id res chain seq x y z
N MET A 1 -60.73 -35.09 -41.94
CA MET A 1 -59.73 -36.14 -42.21
C MET A 1 -58.38 -35.45 -42.37
N ALA A 2 -57.49 -35.56 -41.38
CA ALA A 2 -56.15 -34.98 -41.49
C ALA A 2 -55.25 -35.97 -42.26
N ALA A 3 -54.69 -35.52 -43.39
CA ALA A 3 -53.77 -36.33 -44.19
C ALA A 3 -52.52 -36.67 -43.35
N HIS A 4 -52.27 -37.96 -43.12
CA HIS A 4 -51.04 -38.39 -42.47
C HIS A 4 -49.86 -38.09 -43.40
N PRO A 5 -48.79 -37.43 -42.90
CA PRO A 5 -47.62 -37.15 -43.71
C PRO A 5 -47.01 -38.45 -44.23
N SER A 6 -46.63 -38.45 -45.51
CA SER A 6 -46.04 -39.62 -46.17
C SER A 6 -44.74 -40.04 -45.46
N SER A 7 -44.40 -41.33 -45.50
CA SER A 7 -43.18 -41.90 -44.90
C SER A 7 -41.91 -41.11 -45.27
N SER A 8 -41.83 -40.64 -46.52
CA SER A 8 -40.73 -39.81 -47.04
C SER A 8 -40.63 -38.44 -46.33
N THR A 9 -41.76 -37.79 -46.05
CA THR A 9 -41.81 -36.50 -45.36
C THR A 9 -41.36 -36.61 -43.90
N ARG A 10 -41.71 -37.71 -43.22
CA ARG A 10 -41.21 -37.99 -41.85
C ARG A 10 -39.71 -38.23 -41.83
N ALA A 11 -39.17 -39.00 -42.78
CA ALA A 11 -37.74 -39.28 -42.86
C ALA A 11 -36.90 -38.01 -43.08
N ALA A 12 -37.34 -37.12 -43.98
CA ALA A 12 -36.65 -35.84 -44.23
C ALA A 12 -36.70 -34.89 -43.01
N THR A 13 -37.81 -34.90 -42.27
CA THR A 13 -37.96 -34.10 -41.05
C THR A 13 -37.04 -34.60 -39.94
N LEU A 14 -36.93 -35.93 -39.75
CA LEU A 14 -36.01 -36.53 -38.78
C LEU A 14 -34.55 -36.21 -39.10
N ALA A 15 -34.13 -36.36 -40.35
CA ALA A 15 -32.77 -36.02 -40.77
C ALA A 15 -32.42 -34.53 -40.54
N THR A 16 -33.40 -33.64 -40.71
CA THR A 16 -33.24 -32.21 -40.42
C THR A 16 -33.08 -31.94 -38.93
N LEU A 17 -33.89 -32.60 -38.10
CA LEU A 17 -33.80 -32.49 -36.63
C LEU A 17 -32.47 -33.06 -36.12
N ASP A 18 -32.01 -34.19 -36.63
CA ASP A 18 -30.74 -34.80 -36.25
C ASP A 18 -29.56 -33.87 -36.56
N ARG A 19 -29.58 -33.21 -37.73
CA ARG A 19 -28.60 -32.19 -38.10
C ARG A 19 -28.62 -31.00 -37.14
N LEU A 20 -29.80 -30.44 -36.84
CA LEU A 20 -29.94 -29.32 -35.90
C LEU A 20 -29.47 -29.68 -34.49
N ILE A 21 -29.75 -30.92 -34.04
CA ILE A 21 -29.28 -31.44 -32.76
C ILE A 21 -27.75 -31.54 -32.76
N ALA A 22 -27.15 -32.04 -33.84
CA ALA A 22 -25.70 -32.14 -33.97
C ALA A 22 -25.04 -30.76 -33.96
N GLU A 23 -25.55 -29.80 -34.72
CA GLU A 23 -25.09 -28.40 -34.76
C GLU A 23 -25.20 -27.74 -33.37
N THR A 24 -26.33 -27.90 -32.68
CA THR A 24 -26.54 -27.34 -31.35
C THR A 24 -25.59 -27.97 -30.31
N LYS A 25 -25.35 -29.29 -30.38
CA LYS A 25 -24.39 -29.99 -29.51
C LYS A 25 -22.96 -29.50 -29.76
N ALA A 26 -22.56 -29.35 -31.02
CA ALA A 26 -21.25 -28.80 -31.38
C ALA A 26 -21.10 -27.37 -30.83
N ARG A 27 -22.09 -26.51 -31.07
CA ARG A 27 -22.06 -25.12 -30.57
C ARG A 27 -22.02 -25.04 -29.05
N ARG A 28 -22.78 -25.89 -28.36
CA ARG A 28 -22.74 -25.98 -26.89
C ARG A 28 -21.36 -26.44 -26.39
N SER A 29 -20.72 -27.38 -27.08
CA SER A 29 -19.37 -27.85 -26.75
C SER A 29 -18.34 -26.73 -26.92
N GLU A 30 -18.40 -25.99 -28.03
CA GLU A 30 -17.54 -24.81 -28.28
C GLU A 30 -17.71 -23.76 -27.18
N LEU A 31 -18.95 -23.35 -26.90
CA LEU A 31 -19.23 -22.35 -25.84
C LEU A 31 -18.78 -22.83 -24.46
N SER A 32 -18.91 -24.14 -24.18
CA SER A 32 -18.42 -24.70 -22.92
C SER A 32 -16.89 -24.63 -22.83
N ALA A 33 -16.18 -24.91 -23.93
CA ALA A 33 -14.73 -24.77 -24.01
C ALA A 33 -14.29 -23.30 -23.87
N GLU A 34 -14.99 -22.35 -24.49
CA GLU A 34 -14.75 -20.92 -24.35
C GLU A 34 -14.95 -20.45 -22.90
N ILE A 35 -16.00 -20.90 -22.21
CA ILE A 35 -16.23 -20.58 -20.79
C ILE A 35 -15.10 -21.13 -19.92
N VAL A 36 -14.66 -22.37 -20.17
CA VAL A 36 -13.55 -22.97 -19.42
C VAL A 36 -12.25 -22.18 -19.64
N SER A 37 -11.93 -21.85 -20.89
CA SER A 37 -10.76 -21.03 -21.24
C SER A 37 -10.84 -19.64 -20.61
N GLY A 38 -12.01 -19.00 -20.64
CA GLY A 38 -12.26 -17.71 -20.00
C GLY A 38 -12.02 -17.75 -18.50
N LYS A 39 -12.52 -18.78 -17.80
CA LYS A 39 -12.30 -18.98 -16.36
C LYS A 39 -10.83 -19.21 -16.03
N GLN A 40 -10.11 -19.97 -16.84
CA GLN A 40 -8.67 -20.18 -16.66
C GLN A 40 -7.89 -18.87 -16.80
N ARG A 41 -8.21 -18.07 -17.82
CA ARG A 41 -7.58 -16.76 -18.03
C ARG A 41 -7.90 -15.78 -16.90
N GLU A 42 -9.15 -15.78 -16.42
CA GLU A 42 -9.55 -14.97 -15.27
C GLU A 42 -8.73 -15.34 -14.03
N GLN A 43 -8.57 -16.65 -13.74
CA GLN A 43 -7.77 -17.11 -12.61
C GLN A 43 -6.31 -16.68 -12.76
N GLN A 44 -5.70 -16.87 -13.92
CA GLN A 44 -4.31 -16.44 -14.18
C GLN A 44 -4.11 -14.94 -13.96
N LEU A 45 -5.08 -14.11 -14.38
CA LEU A 45 -5.02 -12.67 -14.17
C LEU A 45 -5.17 -12.30 -12.69
N ARG A 46 -6.02 -13.01 -11.94
CA ARG A 46 -6.16 -12.81 -10.50
C ARG A 46 -4.87 -13.15 -9.77
N ASP A 47 -4.26 -14.29 -10.10
CA ASP A 47 -2.98 -14.72 -9.51
C ASP A 47 -1.89 -13.69 -9.80
N ALA A 48 -1.79 -13.21 -11.05
CA ALA A 48 -0.83 -12.17 -11.43
C ALA A 48 -1.06 -10.83 -10.70
N VAL A 49 -2.32 -10.45 -10.44
CA VAL A 49 -2.65 -9.26 -9.66
C VAL A 49 -2.25 -9.42 -8.20
N ASP A 50 -2.48 -10.59 -7.62
CA ASP A 50 -2.13 -10.86 -6.22
C ASP A 50 -0.61 -10.93 -6.02
N ASP A 51 0.12 -11.49 -6.98
CA ASP A 51 1.58 -11.46 -7.00
C ASP A 51 2.12 -10.03 -7.12
N ALA A 52 1.58 -9.23 -8.04
CA ALA A 52 1.96 -7.83 -8.19
C ALA A 52 1.67 -7.02 -6.92
N ARG A 53 0.53 -7.26 -6.25
CA ARG A 53 0.18 -6.63 -4.97
C ARG A 53 1.11 -7.06 -3.84
N ARG A 54 1.50 -8.32 -3.79
CA ARG A 54 2.47 -8.82 -2.81
C ARG A 54 3.84 -8.16 -3.02
N ALA A 55 4.35 -8.16 -4.24
CA ALA A 55 5.60 -7.52 -4.59
C ALA A 55 5.59 -6.02 -4.27
N TYR A 56 4.51 -5.32 -4.61
CA TYR A 56 4.36 -3.90 -4.30
C TYR A 56 4.36 -3.63 -2.79
N ARG A 57 3.65 -4.43 -1.99
CA ARG A 57 3.57 -4.25 -0.53
C ARG A 57 4.94 -4.32 0.16
N ALA A 58 5.88 -5.10 -0.35
CA ALA A 58 7.23 -5.21 0.21
C ALA A 58 8.17 -4.04 -0.21
N THR A 59 7.71 -3.09 -1.02
CA THR A 59 8.49 -1.90 -1.39
C THR A 59 8.40 -0.80 -0.33
N ASN A 60 9.30 0.20 -0.40
CA ASN A 60 9.24 1.41 0.44
C ASN A 60 7.85 2.06 0.44
N ASP A 61 7.20 2.15 -0.71
CA ASP A 61 5.92 2.83 -0.84
C ASP A 61 4.79 1.94 -0.30
N GLY A 62 4.81 0.64 -0.65
CA GLY A 62 3.82 -0.31 -0.17
C GLY A 62 3.85 -0.54 1.35
N ILE A 63 5.03 -0.59 1.96
CA ILE A 63 5.16 -0.71 3.43
C ILE A 63 4.66 0.58 4.11
N ALA A 64 5.02 1.76 3.60
CA ALA A 64 4.56 3.03 4.13
C ALA A 64 3.03 3.19 4.03
N GLU A 65 2.46 2.85 2.88
CA GLU A 65 1.02 2.92 2.64
C GLU A 65 0.24 1.90 3.48
N SER A 66 0.74 0.67 3.63
CA SER A 66 0.07 -0.35 4.44
C SER A 66 0.10 -0.01 5.93
N ALA A 67 1.21 0.53 6.45
CA ALA A 67 1.27 1.04 7.83
C ALA A 67 0.22 2.15 8.04
N ARG A 68 0.16 3.13 7.13
CA ARG A 68 -0.83 4.21 7.19
C ARG A 68 -2.27 3.70 7.09
N ALA A 69 -2.53 2.74 6.22
CA ALA A 69 -3.86 2.16 6.05
C ALA A 69 -4.36 1.49 7.34
N ILE A 70 -3.47 0.79 8.07
CA ILE A 70 -3.80 0.19 9.38
C ILE A 70 -4.16 1.28 10.40
N GLU A 71 -3.39 2.35 10.47
CA GLU A 71 -3.66 3.47 11.40
C GLU A 71 -5.00 4.15 11.09
N ILE A 72 -5.29 4.42 9.81
CA ILE A 72 -6.57 5.00 9.40
C ILE A 72 -7.73 4.05 9.73
N ALA A 73 -7.57 2.75 9.50
CA ALA A 73 -8.59 1.75 9.82
C ALA A 73 -8.88 1.71 11.33
N LEU A 74 -7.84 1.76 12.17
CA LEU A 74 -7.99 1.84 13.63
C LEU A 74 -8.74 3.10 14.06
N LEU A 75 -8.39 4.26 13.51
CA LEU A 75 -9.02 5.53 13.85
C LEU A 75 -10.46 5.66 13.33
N SER A 76 -10.75 5.04 12.19
CA SER A 76 -12.09 5.06 11.58
C SER A 76 -13.05 4.05 12.22
N GLY A 77 -12.59 3.28 13.23
CA GLY A 77 -13.41 2.26 13.89
C GLY A 77 -13.69 1.04 13.03
N ALA A 78 -12.77 0.67 12.11
CA ALA A 78 -12.91 -0.54 11.31
C ALA A 78 -13.04 -1.79 12.21
N ASP A 79 -13.72 -2.82 11.70
CA ASP A 79 -13.94 -4.04 12.46
C ASP A 79 -12.60 -4.77 12.75
N ARG A 80 -12.58 -5.49 13.87
CA ARG A 80 -11.37 -6.20 14.33
C ARG A 80 -10.85 -7.22 13.32
N ARG A 81 -11.73 -7.85 12.52
CA ARG A 81 -11.32 -8.88 11.55
C ARG A 81 -10.58 -8.24 10.39
N THR A 82 -11.07 -7.11 9.88
CA THR A 82 -10.43 -6.31 8.83
C THR A 82 -9.08 -5.80 9.29
N VAL A 83 -8.99 -5.16 10.46
CA VAL A 83 -7.71 -4.67 11.01
C VAL A 83 -6.69 -5.80 11.16
N ARG A 84 -7.10 -6.96 11.71
CA ARG A 84 -6.22 -8.14 11.83
C ARG A 84 -5.75 -8.67 10.49
N ALA A 85 -6.61 -8.65 9.46
CA ALA A 85 -6.23 -9.07 8.12
C ALA A 85 -5.17 -8.12 7.52
N MET A 86 -5.36 -6.81 7.67
CA MET A 86 -4.39 -5.80 7.23
C MET A 86 -3.05 -5.93 7.96
N GLN A 87 -3.08 -6.11 9.29
CA GLN A 87 -1.88 -6.34 10.10
C GLN A 87 -1.10 -7.58 9.67
N ARG A 88 -1.79 -8.69 9.36
CA ARG A 88 -1.13 -9.90 8.83
C ARG A 88 -0.47 -9.65 7.48
N GLN A 89 -1.14 -8.92 6.59
CA GLN A 89 -0.59 -8.57 5.28
C GLN A 89 0.61 -7.64 5.39
N HIS A 90 0.58 -6.68 6.32
CA HIS A 90 1.70 -5.78 6.58
C HIS A 90 2.90 -6.53 7.16
N ARG A 91 2.68 -7.40 8.15
CA ARG A 91 3.74 -8.27 8.68
C ARG A 91 4.36 -9.16 7.59
N GLN A 92 3.55 -9.74 6.70
CA GLN A 92 4.09 -10.51 5.57
C GLN A 92 4.98 -9.65 4.65
N ALA A 93 4.62 -8.37 4.44
CA ALA A 93 5.43 -7.46 3.64
C ALA A 93 6.76 -7.11 4.33
N GLU A 94 6.74 -6.97 5.65
CA GLU A 94 7.94 -6.82 6.47
C GLU A 94 8.85 -8.05 6.38
N ASP A 95 8.28 -9.26 6.50
CA ASP A 95 9.00 -10.53 6.36
C ASP A 95 9.60 -10.68 4.95
N ASP A 96 8.83 -10.35 3.90
CA ASP A 96 9.30 -10.37 2.51
C ASP A 96 10.46 -9.37 2.31
N SER A 97 10.41 -8.19 2.95
CA SER A 97 11.52 -7.22 2.93
C SER A 97 12.75 -7.71 3.71
N ASP A 98 12.56 -8.44 4.81
CA ASP A 98 13.65 -9.06 5.56
C ASP A 98 14.36 -10.11 4.70
N ILE A 99 13.60 -10.95 3.99
CA ILE A 99 14.15 -11.95 3.05
C ILE A 99 14.93 -11.28 1.93
N GLU A 100 14.38 -10.23 1.31
CA GLU A 100 15.06 -9.44 0.28
C GLU A 100 16.40 -8.89 0.77
N TYR A 101 16.41 -8.32 1.98
CA TYR A 101 17.64 -7.80 2.58
C TYR A 101 18.67 -8.91 2.82
N GLN A 102 18.28 -10.07 3.36
CA GLN A 102 19.21 -11.19 3.56
C GLN A 102 19.80 -11.68 2.24
N GLN A 103 19.00 -11.75 1.17
CA GLN A 103 19.49 -12.12 -0.16
C GLN A 103 20.50 -11.11 -0.71
N ARG A 104 20.23 -9.81 -0.57
CA ARG A 104 21.18 -8.76 -0.98
C ARG A 104 22.47 -8.80 -0.17
N ARG A 105 22.35 -8.94 1.15
CA ARG A 105 23.49 -9.04 2.07
C ARG A 105 24.38 -10.24 1.73
N GLN A 106 23.80 -11.41 1.44
CA GLN A 106 24.58 -12.58 1.03
C GLN A 106 25.35 -12.37 -0.28
N ARG A 107 24.81 -11.56 -1.20
CA ARG A 107 25.41 -11.33 -2.52
C ARG A 107 26.45 -10.22 -2.54
N TRP A 108 26.26 -9.15 -1.76
CA TRP A 108 27.06 -7.92 -1.85
C TRP A 108 27.63 -7.42 -0.52
N ASP A 109 27.48 -8.21 0.54
CA ASP A 109 27.74 -7.85 1.93
C ASP A 109 26.86 -6.67 2.43
N HIS A 110 26.85 -6.48 3.74
CA HIS A 110 26.14 -5.35 4.37
C HIS A 110 26.87 -4.03 4.08
N ARG A 111 26.10 -2.97 3.88
CA ARG A 111 26.59 -1.58 3.78
C ARG A 111 25.86 -0.73 4.80
N ALA A 112 26.56 0.23 5.40
CA ALA A 112 25.94 1.18 6.32
C ALA A 112 24.75 1.91 5.68
N GLY A 113 23.64 1.99 6.42
CA GLY A 113 22.35 2.51 5.98
C GLY A 113 21.52 1.49 5.19
N ASP A 114 21.99 0.24 5.06
CA ASP A 114 21.25 -0.84 4.44
C ASP A 114 20.55 -1.72 5.47
N GLY A 115 19.41 -2.27 5.08
CA GLY A 115 18.56 -3.04 5.99
C GLY A 115 17.20 -3.34 5.39
N PRO A 116 16.38 -4.12 6.10
CA PRO A 116 14.99 -4.32 5.73
C PRO A 116 14.24 -2.99 5.77
N VAL A 117 13.26 -2.86 4.89
CA VAL A 117 12.40 -1.70 4.81
C VAL A 117 11.35 -1.79 5.90
N ARG A 118 11.15 -0.68 6.62
CA ARG A 118 10.12 -0.50 7.64
C ARG A 118 9.29 0.74 7.33
N GLY A 119 8.01 0.70 7.69
CA GLY A 119 7.11 1.84 7.59
C GLY A 119 7.31 2.74 8.80
N CYS A 120 7.21 4.06 8.62
CA CYS A 120 7.19 4.99 9.73
C CYS A 120 5.77 5.04 10.31
N PRO A 121 5.53 4.60 11.55
CA PRO A 121 4.28 4.89 12.24
C PRO A 121 4.11 6.40 12.38
N VAL A 122 2.89 6.89 12.59
CA VAL A 122 2.65 8.32 12.68
C VAL A 122 3.31 8.96 13.89
N GLY A 123 3.25 8.31 15.06
CA GLY A 123 3.77 8.83 16.33
C GLY A 123 2.75 9.62 17.16
N ASP A 124 3.22 10.17 18.28
CA ASP A 124 2.35 10.60 19.39
C ASP A 124 2.03 12.10 19.42
N ASN A 125 2.75 12.93 18.65
CA ASN A 125 2.47 14.37 18.61
C ASN A 125 1.10 14.62 17.94
N HIS A 126 0.08 14.88 18.75
CA HIS A 126 -1.31 14.99 18.31
C HIS A 126 -1.53 16.04 17.22
N ALA A 127 -0.86 17.19 17.31
CA ALA A 127 -1.03 18.29 16.38
C ALA A 127 -0.42 17.97 15.01
N LEU A 128 0.82 17.45 15.00
CA LEU A 128 1.46 16.99 13.76
C LEU A 128 0.74 15.79 13.16
N ARG A 129 0.31 14.84 14.00
CA ARG A 129 -0.44 13.65 13.56
C ARG A 129 -1.69 14.04 12.77
N ALA A 130 -2.45 15.03 13.24
CA ALA A 130 -3.64 15.50 12.55
C ALA A 130 -3.33 16.03 11.14
N LEU A 131 -2.30 16.88 11.01
CA LEU A 131 -1.87 17.40 9.70
C LEU A 131 -1.33 16.30 8.79
N LEU A 132 -0.48 15.42 9.31
CA LEU A 132 0.10 14.31 8.55
C LEU A 132 -0.98 13.35 8.02
N MET A 133 -2.05 13.13 8.79
CA MET A 133 -3.21 12.36 8.36
C MET A 133 -4.05 13.08 7.31
N GLN A 134 -4.32 14.38 7.53
CA GLN A 134 -5.07 15.20 6.57
C GLN A 134 -4.37 15.29 5.21
N ASP A 135 -3.05 15.49 5.22
CA ASP A 135 -2.24 15.60 4.00
C ASP A 135 -1.82 14.23 3.43
N VAL A 136 -2.20 13.14 4.08
CA VAL A 136 -1.93 11.75 3.71
C VAL A 136 -0.42 11.51 3.53
N VAL A 137 0.40 12.04 4.42
CA VAL A 137 1.85 11.83 4.36
C VAL A 137 2.18 10.44 4.89
N VAL A 138 3.04 9.70 4.19
CA VAL A 138 3.56 8.39 4.62
C VAL A 138 5.08 8.38 4.62
N GLY A 139 5.68 7.46 5.36
CA GLY A 139 7.13 7.37 5.51
C GLY A 139 7.62 5.93 5.52
N SER A 140 8.84 5.72 5.02
CA SER A 140 9.56 4.45 5.10
C SER A 140 11.06 4.69 5.27
N TYR A 141 11.75 3.71 5.85
CA TYR A 141 13.19 3.74 6.03
C TYR A 141 13.77 2.34 5.96
N ARG A 142 15.08 2.23 5.73
CA ARG A 142 15.81 0.98 5.95
C ARG A 142 16.30 0.94 7.38
N HIS A 143 15.96 -0.13 8.09
CA HIS A 143 16.36 -0.31 9.47
C HIS A 143 17.77 -0.91 9.54
N ASP A 144 18.73 -0.07 9.89
CA ASP A 144 20.11 -0.45 10.14
C ASP A 144 20.49 -0.03 11.57
N PRO A 145 20.70 -0.98 12.50
CA PRO A 145 21.04 -0.64 13.88
C PRO A 145 22.49 -0.13 14.04
N THR A 146 23.31 -0.15 12.99
CA THR A 146 24.72 0.23 13.06
C THR A 146 24.99 1.71 12.75
N VAL A 147 23.99 2.44 12.26
CA VAL A 147 24.14 3.85 11.86
C VAL A 147 23.51 4.79 12.87
N ASP A 148 24.19 5.91 13.12
CA ASP A 148 23.66 6.99 13.97
C ASP A 148 22.60 7.83 13.27
N THR A 149 22.50 7.73 11.94
CA THR A 149 21.59 8.53 11.11
C THR A 149 20.92 7.65 10.06
N VAL A 150 19.59 7.76 9.98
CA VAL A 150 18.77 6.96 9.07
C VAL A 150 18.17 7.86 7.99
N LYS A 151 18.24 7.39 6.74
CA LYS A 151 17.58 8.03 5.60
C LYS A 151 16.12 7.57 5.51
N VAL A 152 15.21 8.50 5.76
CA VAL A 152 13.77 8.31 5.68
C VAL A 152 13.25 8.85 4.34
N LYS A 153 12.49 8.03 3.60
CA LYS A 153 11.69 8.48 2.46
C LYS A 153 10.32 8.92 2.98
N VAL A 154 10.01 10.20 2.86
CA VAL A 154 8.67 10.75 3.09
C VAL A 154 8.00 10.99 1.74
N LEU A 155 6.71 10.66 1.62
CA LEU A 155 5.98 10.84 0.38
C LEU A 155 4.49 11.11 0.63
N ARG A 156 3.83 11.65 -0.39
CA ARG A 156 2.39 11.89 -0.41
C ARG A 156 1.76 11.01 -1.50
N PRO A 157 1.12 9.88 -1.15
CA PRO A 157 0.47 9.00 -2.12
C PRO A 157 -0.55 9.76 -2.96
N GLY A 158 -0.72 9.32 -4.21
CA GLY A 158 -1.63 9.97 -5.17
C GLY A 158 -1.12 11.29 -5.77
N VAL A 159 -0.01 11.85 -5.27
CA VAL A 159 0.59 13.08 -5.83
C VAL A 159 1.86 12.74 -6.61
N LYS A 160 1.84 13.01 -7.93
CA LYS A 160 2.93 12.65 -8.85
C LYS A 160 4.26 13.29 -8.42
N LYS A 161 5.28 12.43 -8.20
CA LYS A 161 6.65 12.81 -7.80
C LYS A 161 6.72 13.61 -6.48
N ALA A 162 5.74 13.46 -5.59
CA ALA A 162 5.75 14.10 -4.27
C ALA A 162 6.43 13.21 -3.23
N TYR A 163 7.77 13.23 -3.24
CA TYR A 163 8.57 12.59 -2.19
C TYR A 163 9.81 13.42 -1.86
N ALA A 164 10.33 13.23 -0.66
CA ALA A 164 11.61 13.77 -0.21
C ALA A 164 12.36 12.73 0.63
N PHE A 165 13.67 12.90 0.72
CA PHE A 165 14.51 12.13 1.63
C PHE A 165 14.98 13.03 2.75
N VAL A 166 14.87 12.54 3.98
CA VAL A 166 15.27 13.25 5.19
C VAL A 166 16.20 12.35 5.98
N HIS A 167 17.32 12.89 6.43
CA HIS A 167 18.23 12.17 7.31
C HIS A 167 17.89 12.59 8.74
N VAL A 168 17.60 11.62 9.60
CA VAL A 168 17.26 11.86 11.01
C VAL A 168 18.14 10.99 11.90
N PRO A 169 18.45 11.42 13.14
CA PRO A 169 19.14 10.57 14.08
C PRO A 169 18.38 9.25 14.28
N ALA A 170 19.12 8.15 14.34
CA ALA A 170 18.56 6.82 14.48
C ALA A 170 17.81 6.67 15.80
N ARG A 171 16.62 6.07 15.74
CA ARG A 171 15.75 5.75 16.88
C ARG A 171 14.88 4.57 16.51
N ASP A 172 14.43 3.80 17.49
CA ASP A 172 13.47 2.72 17.27
C ASP A 172 12.23 2.90 18.17
N PRO A 173 11.01 3.04 17.61
CA PRO A 173 10.70 3.21 16.18
C PRO A 173 10.98 4.63 15.66
N ILE A 174 11.25 4.78 14.35
CA ILE A 174 11.24 6.09 13.67
C ILE A 174 9.80 6.43 13.28
N THR A 175 9.25 7.49 13.86
CA THR A 175 7.89 7.96 13.57
C THR A 175 7.88 9.16 12.63
N LEU A 176 6.77 9.37 11.92
CA LEU A 176 6.58 10.53 11.05
C LEU A 176 6.56 11.83 11.83
N THR A 177 5.96 11.87 13.02
CA THR A 177 5.98 13.07 13.87
C THR A 177 7.41 13.44 14.24
N TYR A 178 8.25 12.47 14.62
CA TYR A 178 9.68 12.71 14.92
C TYR A 178 10.42 13.25 13.68
N VAL A 179 10.17 12.66 12.50
CA VAL A 179 10.78 13.14 11.25
C VAL A 179 10.33 14.57 10.93
N PHE A 180 9.06 14.91 11.14
CA PHE A 180 8.55 16.26 10.90
C PHE A 180 8.98 17.28 11.95
N GLU A 181 9.20 16.87 13.20
CA GLU A 181 9.85 17.70 14.22
C GLU A 181 11.29 18.04 13.79
N HIS A 182 12.03 17.06 13.27
CA HIS A 182 13.37 17.28 12.72
C HIS A 182 13.35 18.20 11.48
N ILE A 183 12.39 18.00 10.57
CA ILE A 183 12.19 18.90 9.41
C ILE A 183 11.90 20.33 9.87
N LEU A 184 11.04 20.51 10.88
CA LEU A 184 10.62 21.84 11.37
C LEU A 184 11.68 22.58 12.19
N ALA A 185 12.71 21.87 12.67
CA ALA A 185 13.84 22.47 13.35
C ALA A 185 14.80 23.21 12.39
N ASP A 186 14.75 22.91 11.08
CA ASP A 186 15.58 23.49 10.03
C ASP A 186 14.70 24.13 8.95
N ASP A 187 14.68 25.46 8.86
CA ASP A 187 13.81 26.20 7.95
C ASP A 187 14.10 25.92 6.46
N ASP A 188 15.36 25.69 6.10
CA ASP A 188 15.75 25.35 4.72
C ASP A 188 15.34 23.93 4.35
N LEU A 189 15.47 22.99 5.30
CA LEU A 189 14.94 21.64 5.14
C LEU A 189 13.41 21.64 5.03
N ALA A 190 12.72 22.36 5.91
CA ALA A 190 11.27 22.53 5.88
C ALA A 190 10.78 23.07 4.54
N ALA A 191 11.37 24.17 4.05
CA ALA A 191 10.99 24.77 2.77
C ALA A 191 11.14 23.78 1.61
N ARG A 192 12.26 23.03 1.55
CA ARG A 192 12.52 22.03 0.50
C ARG A 192 11.53 20.87 0.57
N VAL A 193 11.30 20.33 1.76
CA VAL A 193 10.41 19.18 1.96
C VAL A 193 8.97 19.55 1.66
N PHE A 194 8.47 20.68 2.18
CA PHE A 194 7.09 21.12 1.93
C PHE A 194 6.85 21.44 0.46
N THR A 195 7.83 22.05 -0.22
CA THR A 195 7.75 22.28 -1.66
C THR A 195 7.67 20.96 -2.45
N ARG A 196 8.53 19.98 -2.13
CA ARG A 196 8.53 18.68 -2.82
C ARG A 196 7.26 17.87 -2.56
N LEU A 197 6.77 17.88 -1.32
CA LEU A 197 5.57 17.15 -0.93
C LEU A 197 4.26 17.90 -1.29
N ARG A 198 4.38 19.17 -1.74
CA ARG A 198 3.25 20.08 -2.00
C ARG A 198 2.37 20.24 -0.77
N LEU A 199 3.01 20.47 0.37
CA LEU A 199 2.34 20.68 1.65
C LEU A 199 2.13 22.18 1.92
N PRO A 200 1.02 22.56 2.56
CA PRO A 200 0.77 23.93 2.97
C PRO A 200 1.69 24.31 4.14
N ALA A 201 2.86 24.91 3.84
CA ALA A 201 3.89 25.25 4.83
C ALA A 201 3.34 26.05 6.04
N SER A 202 2.36 26.95 5.81
CA SER A 202 1.72 27.75 6.85
C SER A 202 1.00 26.93 7.91
N ASN A 203 0.48 25.74 7.59
CA ASN A 203 -0.16 24.86 8.57
C ASN A 203 0.86 24.28 9.55
N TYR A 204 2.01 23.85 9.04
CA TYR A 204 3.06 23.23 9.84
C TYR A 204 3.87 24.26 10.64
N GLN A 205 4.13 25.44 10.06
CA GLN A 205 4.83 26.53 10.75
C GLN A 205 4.05 27.09 11.95
N ARG A 206 2.70 27.13 11.87
CA ARG A 206 1.85 27.51 13.01
C ARG A 206 2.04 26.59 14.22
N LEU A 207 2.30 25.30 14.01
CA LEU A 207 2.56 24.36 15.10
C LEU A 207 3.90 24.64 15.79
N ARG A 208 4.92 25.09 15.04
CA ARG A 208 6.21 25.51 15.62
C ARG A 208 6.01 26.71 16.55
N ALA A 209 5.26 27.72 16.10
CA ALA A 209 4.96 28.92 16.88
C ALA A 209 4.15 28.62 18.16
N ALA A 210 3.15 27.73 18.08
CA ALA A 210 2.35 27.33 19.23
C ALA A 210 3.13 26.51 20.27
N GLY A 211 4.14 25.74 19.85
CA GLY A 211 5.02 24.99 20.74
C GLY A 211 6.00 25.87 21.54
N THR A 212 6.45 26.99 20.95
CA THR A 212 7.34 27.95 21.63
C THR A 212 6.63 28.75 22.72
N ASP A 213 5.33 29.04 22.58
CA ASP A 213 4.58 29.81 23.58
C ASP A 213 4.24 28.98 24.84
N SER A 214 4.10 27.65 24.70
CA SER A 214 3.83 26.78 25.85
C SER A 214 5.06 26.55 26.76
N ALA A 215 6.28 26.78 26.27
CA ALA A 215 7.51 26.66 27.07
C ALA A 215 7.81 27.91 27.91
N ALA A 216 7.19 29.05 27.60
CA ALA A 216 7.36 30.31 28.33
C ALA A 216 6.52 30.39 29.63
N THR A 217 5.70 29.37 29.93
CA THR A 217 4.81 29.35 31.10
C THR A 217 5.19 28.21 32.06
N ALA A 218 6.47 28.11 32.43
CA ALA A 218 6.84 27.32 33.60
C ALA A 218 6.69 28.20 34.85
N PRO A 219 5.82 27.87 35.82
CA PRO A 219 5.76 28.61 37.08
C PRO A 219 7.09 28.41 37.82
N THR A 220 7.76 29.53 38.11
CA THR A 220 8.91 29.60 39.01
C THR A 220 8.51 28.99 40.35
N ALA A 221 8.89 27.73 40.59
CA ALA A 221 8.71 27.09 41.88
C ALA A 221 9.71 27.72 42.86
N THR A 222 9.23 28.67 43.66
CA THR A 222 9.93 29.18 44.82
C THR A 222 9.86 28.11 45.92
N ARG A 223 11.01 27.64 46.39
CA ARG A 223 11.23 27.19 47.77
C ARG A 223 12.71 27.16 48.09
#